data_AF-A0A4Z0J566-F1
#
_entry.id   AF-A0A4Z0J566-F1
#
_cell.length_a   1.000
_cell.length_b   1.000
_cell.length_c   1.000
_cell.angle_alpha   90.00
_cell.angle_beta   90.00
_cell.angle_gamma   90.00
#
_symmetry.space_group_name_H-M   'P 1'
#
loop_
_entity.id
_entity.type
_entity.pdbx_description
1 polymer ?
#
loop_
_entity_poly.entity_id
_entity_poly.type
_entity_poly.pdbx_seq_one_letter_code
_entity_poly.pdbx_strand_id
1 'polypeptide(L)'
;MADKEVSQIEMMKIIALFRKEGFKGEYEDFQRVSGTDREFFVVMSNEQGIKALFRASLMLNSVAFQYVLDDKHTFVTKDDEAS
;
A
#
# COMPACT_ATOMS: atom_id res chain seq x y z
N MET A 1 -13.74 3.66 -14.36
CA MET A 1 -13.39 4.95 -13.71
C MET A 1 -11.89 4.91 -13.48
N ALA A 2 -11.12 5.88 -13.97
CA ALA A 2 -9.67 5.84 -13.83
C ALA A 2 -9.31 6.03 -12.35
N ASP A 3 -9.03 4.95 -11.63
CA ASP A 3 -8.32 5.07 -10.35
C ASP A 3 -7.08 5.91 -10.62
N LYS A 4 -7.01 7.06 -9.95
CA LYS A 4 -5.86 7.95 -10.03
C LYS A 4 -4.67 7.15 -9.52
N GLU A 5 -3.80 6.74 -10.44
CA GLU A 5 -2.51 6.14 -10.12
C GLU A 5 -1.81 6.92 -9.01
N VAL A 6 -1.11 6.21 -8.13
CA VAL A 6 -0.32 6.86 -7.08
C VAL A 6 0.89 7.50 -7.76
N SER A 7 1.03 8.82 -7.64
CA SER A 7 2.17 9.51 -8.26
C SER A 7 3.48 9.17 -7.57
N GLN A 8 4.61 9.32 -8.27
CA GLN A 8 5.94 9.11 -7.68
C GLN A 8 6.18 9.97 -6.43
N ILE A 9 5.68 11.22 -6.41
CA ILE A 9 5.81 12.11 -5.25
C ILE A 9 5.04 11.55 -4.05
N GLU A 10 3.86 10.97 -4.28
CA GLU A 10 3.08 10.32 -3.21
C GLU A 10 3.77 9.04 -2.74
N MET A 11 4.26 8.20 -3.65
CA MET A 11 5.06 7.01 -3.28
C MET A 11 6.24 7.40 -2.39
N MET A 12 7.01 8.43 -2.74
CA MET A 12 8.14 8.90 -1.92
C MET A 12 7.70 9.36 -0.53
N LYS A 13 6.58 10.11 -0.44
CA LYS A 13 6.03 10.56 0.85
C LYS A 13 5.57 9.39 1.71
N ILE A 14 4.93 8.40 1.10
CA ILE A 14 4.47 7.18 1.77
C ILE A 14 5.68 6.38 2.29
N ILE A 15 6.70 6.15 1.45
CA ILE A 15 7.92 5.45 1.86
C ILE A 15 8.62 6.18 3.01
N ALA A 16 8.72 7.51 2.94
CA ALA A 16 9.31 8.31 4.02
C ALA A 16 8.51 8.15 5.33
N LEU A 17 7.18 8.09 5.25
CA LEU A 17 6.31 7.84 6.39
C LEU A 17 6.55 6.46 7.01
N PHE A 18 6.59 5.40 6.21
CA PHE A 18 6.88 4.03 6.69
C PHE A 18 8.24 3.93 7.38
N ARG A 19 9.28 4.53 6.77
CA ARG A 19 10.63 4.54 7.35
C ARG A 19 10.68 5.27 8.69
N LYS A 20 9.91 6.35 8.85
CA LYS A 20 9.81 7.09 10.10
C LYS A 20 9.20 6.23 11.22
N GLU A 21 8.22 5.40 10.90
CA GLU A 21 7.59 4.44 11.83
C GLU A 21 8.42 3.16 12.05
N GLY A 22 9.60 3.06 11.43
CA GLY A 22 10.52 1.93 11.63
C GLY A 22 10.25 0.70 10.76
N PHE A 23 9.32 0.79 9.80
CA PHE A 23 9.08 -0.30 8.85
C PHE A 23 10.27 -0.45 7.89
N LYS A 24 10.69 -1.70 7.69
CA LYS A 24 11.78 -2.11 6.78
C LYS A 24 11.26 -3.22 5.88
N GLY A 25 11.56 -3.11 4.59
CA GLY A 25 11.04 -4.03 3.59
C GLY A 25 11.10 -3.46 2.18
N GLU A 26 10.66 -4.27 1.23
CA GLU A 26 10.46 -3.88 -0.16
C GLU A 26 9.00 -3.46 -0.35
N TYR A 27 8.78 -2.39 -1.11
CA TYR A 27 7.46 -1.88 -1.42
C TYR A 27 7.06 -2.43 -2.78
N GLU A 28 6.00 -3.22 -2.83
CA GLU A 28 5.62 -3.97 -4.03
C GLU A 28 4.50 -3.30 -4.81
N ASP A 29 3.50 -2.76 -4.11
CA ASP A 29 2.34 -2.13 -4.75
C ASP A 29 1.81 -0.95 -3.93
N PHE A 30 1.26 0.03 -4.64
CA PHE A 30 0.65 1.22 -4.09
C PHE A 30 -0.67 1.50 -4.81
N GLN A 31 -1.76 1.49 -4.05
CA GLN A 31 -3.08 1.82 -4.58
C GLN A 31 -3.69 2.94 -3.78
N ARG A 32 -4.33 3.90 -4.46
CA ARG A 32 -5.12 4.92 -3.77
C ARG A 32 -6.44 4.33 -3.29
N VAL A 33 -6.84 4.64 -2.07
CA VAL A 33 -8.17 4.28 -1.56
C VAL A 33 -9.22 5.10 -2.30
N SER A 34 -10.17 4.43 -2.94
CA SER A 34 -11.24 5.08 -3.73
C SER A 34 -12.03 6.08 -2.89
N GLY A 35 -12.37 7.22 -3.50
CA GLY A 35 -13.06 8.32 -2.81
C GLY A 35 -12.18 9.16 -1.88
N THR A 36 -10.87 8.90 -1.83
CA THR A 36 -9.92 9.68 -1.01
C THR A 36 -8.75 10.19 -1.85
N ASP A 37 -8.23 11.37 -1.52
CA ASP A 37 -7.03 11.92 -2.17
C ASP A 37 -5.75 11.70 -1.34
N ARG A 38 -5.84 11.18 -0.12
CA ARG A 38 -4.70 11.11 0.83
C ARG A 38 -4.56 9.79 1.58
N GLU A 39 -5.33 8.78 1.20
CA GLU A 39 -5.21 7.45 1.77
C GLU A 39 -4.81 6.43 0.71
N PHE A 40 -3.93 5.52 1.12
CA PHE A 40 -3.27 4.59 0.23
C PHE A 40 -3.20 3.22 0.86
N PHE A 41 -3.45 2.19 0.06
CA PHE A 41 -3.05 0.83 0.32
C PHE A 41 -1.63 0.62 -0.17
N VAL A 42 -0.82 -0.04 0.65
CA VAL A 42 0.59 -0.31 0.37
C VAL A 42 0.87 -1.77 0.69
N VAL A 43 1.36 -2.50 -0.30
CA VAL A 43 1.88 -3.85 -0.10
C VAL A 43 3.38 -3.75 0.16
N MET A 44 3.82 -4.29 1.29
CA MET A 44 5.24 -4.35 1.65
C MET A 44 5.62 -5.78 2.03
N SER A 45 6.77 -6.25 1.55
CA SER A 45 7.39 -7.50 1.99
C SER A 45 8.54 -7.23 2.95
N ASN A 46 8.68 -8.07 3.97
CA ASN A 46 9.85 -8.07 4.84
C ASN A 46 11.00 -8.93 4.27
N GLU A 47 12.14 -8.95 4.95
CA GLU A 47 13.33 -9.73 4.55
C GLU A 47 13.09 -11.25 4.47
N GLN A 48 12.01 -11.76 5.09
CA GLN A 48 11.61 -13.17 5.04
C GLN A 48 10.65 -13.47 3.89
N GLY A 49 10.33 -12.48 3.06
CA GLY A 49 9.36 -12.61 1.96
C GLY A 49 7.90 -12.59 2.40
N ILE A 50 7.61 -12.29 3.67
CA ILE A 50 6.23 -12.16 4.18
C ILE A 50 5.68 -10.82 3.69
N LYS A 51 4.60 -10.88 2.91
CA LYS A 51 3.89 -9.73 2.39
C LYS A 51 2.77 -9.31 3.33
N ALA A 52 2.59 -8.00 3.53
CA ALA A 52 1.50 -7.47 4.31
C ALA A 52 0.90 -6.23 3.64
N LEU A 53 -0.41 -6.06 3.85
CA LEU A 53 -1.14 -4.88 3.46
C LEU A 53 -1.18 -3.86 4.58
N PHE A 54 -0.89 -2.62 4.23
CA PHE A 54 -0.95 -1.48 5.11
C PHE A 54 -1.86 -0.41 4.50
N ARG A 55 -2.52 0.36 5.37
CA ARG A 55 -3.21 1.59 5.01
C ARG A 55 -2.38 2.78 5.51
N ALA A 56 -2.01 3.66 4.61
CA ALA A 56 -1.25 4.87 4.89
C ALA A 56 -2.14 6.10 4.71
N SER A 57 -2.04 7.07 5.63
CA SER A 57 -2.70 8.37 5.51
C SER A 57 -1.66 9.48 5.51
N LEU A 58 -1.52 10.19 4.39
CA LEU A 58 -0.67 11.37 4.31
C LEU A 58 -1.32 12.59 4.98
N MET A 59 -2.63 12.55 5.25
CA MET A 59 -3.31 13.60 6.00
C MET A 59 -3.04 13.47 7.50
N LEU A 60 -3.08 12.25 8.02
CA LEU A 60 -2.89 11.95 9.44
C LEU A 60 -1.44 11.62 9.79
N ASN A 61 -0.56 11.49 8.79
CA ASN A 61 0.81 11.00 8.94
C ASN A 61 0.86 9.68 9.72
N SER A 62 0.03 8.72 9.32
CA SER A 62 -0.12 7.43 10.02
C SER A 62 -0.02 6.25 9.07
N VAL A 63 0.52 5.14 9.56
CA VAL A 63 0.53 3.83 8.90
C VAL A 63 -0.21 2.84 9.80
N ALA A 64 -1.16 2.10 9.23
CA ALA A 64 -1.95 1.10 9.93
C ALA A 64 -1.83 -0.26 9.23
N PHE A 65 -1.31 -1.25 9.93
CA PHE A 65 -1.35 -2.65 9.48
C PHE A 65 -2.79 -3.11 9.27
N GLN A 66 -3.05 -3.81 8.17
CA GLN A 66 -4.35 -4.42 7.88
C GLN A 66 -4.29 -5.93 8.13
N TYR A 67 -3.55 -6.65 7.29
CA TYR A 67 -3.37 -8.11 7.40
C TYR A 67 -2.14 -8.56 6.57
N VAL A 68 -1.66 -9.76 6.86
CA VAL A 68 -0.65 -10.46 6.04
C VAL A 68 -1.33 -10.98 4.78
N LEU A 69 -0.69 -10.81 3.62
CA LEU A 69 -1.16 -11.42 2.38
C LEU A 69 -0.77 -12.90 2.39
N ASP A 70 -1.76 -13.77 2.29
CA ASP A 70 -1.62 -15.22 2.21
C ASP A 70 -2.54 -15.75 1.10
N ASP A 71 -2.56 -17.06 0.90
CA ASP A 71 -3.38 -17.72 -0.13
C ASP A 71 -4.89 -17.42 -0.02
N LYS A 72 -5.36 -16.90 1.13
CA LYS A 72 -6.76 -16.54 1.37
C LYS A 72 -7.02 -15.03 1.24
N HIS A 73 -5.98 -14.21 1.22
CA HIS A 73 -6.06 -12.75 1.17
C HIS A 73 -5.15 -12.22 0.06
N THR A 74 -5.60 -12.36 -1.18
CA THR A 74 -4.93 -11.78 -2.35
C THR A 74 -5.25 -10.29 -2.46
N PHE A 75 -4.23 -9.49 -2.79
CA PHE A 75 -4.44 -8.10 -3.18
C PHE A 75 -4.94 -8.12 -4.63
N VAL A 76 -6.18 -7.70 -4.87
CA VAL A 76 -6.78 -7.77 -6.21
C VAL A 76 -6.11 -6.73 -7.09
N THR A 77 -5.20 -7.18 -7.95
CA THR A 77 -4.71 -6.37 -9.05
C THR A 77 -5.79 -6.29 -10.11
N LYS A 78 -5.94 -5.13 -10.75
CA LYS A 78 -7.01 -4.81 -11.72
C LYS A 78 -7.20 -5.76 -12.90
N ASP A 79 -6.33 -6.74 -13.07
CA ASP A 79 -6.36 -7.71 -14.16
C ASP A 79 -7.33 -8.88 -13.89
N ASP A 80 -7.83 -9.07 -12.66
CA ASP A 80 -8.70 -10.20 -12.30
C ASP A 80 -10.21 -9.97 -12.55
N GLU A 81 -10.62 -8.79 -13.06
CA GLU A 81 -12.02 -8.50 -13.43
C GLU A 81 -12.33 -8.76 -14.93
N ALA A 82 -11.51 -9.55 -15.64
CA ALA A 82 -11.70 -9.82 -17.07
C ALA A 82 -11.76 -11.33 -17.42
N SER A 83 -12.51 -12.14 -16.67
CA SER A 83 -12.87 -13.51 -17.06
C SER A 83 -14.34 -13.82 -16.83
#